data_AF-A0A962BIV6-F1
#
_entry.id   AF-A0A962BIV6-F1
#
_cell.length_a   1.000
_cell.length_b   1.000
_cell.length_c   1.000
_cell.angle_alpha   90.00
_cell.angle_beta   90.00
_cell.angle_gamma   90.00
#
_symmetry.space_group_name_H-M   'P 1'
#
loop_
_entity.id
_entity.type
_entity.pdbx_description
1 polymer ?
#
loop_
_entity_poly.entity_id
_entity_poly.type
_entity_poly.pdbx_seq_one_letter_code
_entity_poly.pdbx_strand_id
1 'polypeptide(L)' 'MSQGKIVQIIGAVVDVEFSRTDVPKVYDALKVEGTEITLEV' A
#
# COMPACT_ATOMS: atom_id res chain seq x y z
N MET A 1 -6.08 11.66 -3.06
CA MET A 1 -5.93 10.49 -2.18
C MET A 1 -5.95 9.28 -3.09
N SER A 2 -4.77 8.80 -3.49
CA SER A 2 -4.69 7.56 -4.27
C SER A 2 -5.12 6.40 -3.37
N GLN A 3 -5.93 5.49 -3.89
CA GLN A 3 -6.36 4.28 -3.17
C GLN A 3 -5.82 3.08 -3.94
N GLY A 4 -5.06 2.24 -3.24
CA GLY A 4 -4.54 0.99 -3.77
C GLY A 4 -5.37 -0.20 -3.29
N LYS A 5 -5.31 -1.31 -4.03
CA LYS A 5 -5.96 -2.57 -3.66
C LYS A 5 -4.91 -3.58 -3.25
N ILE A 6 -5.06 -4.19 -2.08
CA ILE A 6 -4.22 -5.31 -1.67
C ILE A 6 -4.52 -6.51 -2.57
N VAL A 7 -3.49 -7.06 -3.23
CA VAL A 7 -3.61 -8.24 -4.11
C VAL A 7 -3.05 -9.49 -3.48
N GLN A 8 -2.06 -9.37 -2.59
CA GLN A 8 -1.42 -10.50 -1.94
C GLN A 8 -0.79 -10.12 -0.60
N ILE A 9 -0.75 -11.06 0.34
CA ILE A 9 -0.08 -10.93 1.64
C ILE A 9 0.80 -12.16 1.85
N ILE A 10 2.11 -11.95 2.03
CA ILE A 10 3.08 -12.99 2.36
C ILE A 10 3.80 -12.57 3.65
N GLY A 11 3.29 -13.03 4.80
CA GLY A 11 3.82 -12.64 6.10
C GLY A 11 3.72 -11.13 6.31
N ALA A 12 4.86 -10.46 6.49
CA ALA A 12 4.94 -9.00 6.66
C ALA A 12 5.00 -8.21 5.34
N VAL A 13 5.11 -8.90 4.19
CA VAL A 13 5.15 -8.26 2.87
C VAL A 13 3.74 -8.23 2.29
N VAL A 14 3.31 -7.06 1.82
CA VAL A 14 1.97 -6.83 1.27
C VAL A 14 2.09 -6.22 -0.10
N ASP A 15 1.59 -6.91 -1.11
CA ASP A 15 1.56 -6.40 -2.48
C ASP A 15 0.28 -5.57 -2.66
N VAL A 16 0.45 -4.31 -3.05
CA VAL A 16 -0.63 -3.35 -3.28
C VAL A 16 -0.59 -2.88 -4.73
N GLU A 17 -1.70 -3.05 -5.45
CA GLU A 17 -1.89 -2.59 -6.81
C GLU A 17 -2.41 -1.15 -6.83
N PHE A 18 -1.80 -0.31 -7.66
CA PHE A 18 -2.19 1.07 -7.91
C PHE A 18 -2.37 1.31 -9.41
N SER A 19 -3.18 2.33 -9.75
CA SER A 19 -3.18 2.88 -11.11
C SER A 19 -1.80 3.43 -11.45
N ARG A 20 -1.37 3.31 -12.71
CA ARG A 20 -0.01 3.66 -13.14
C ARG A 20 0.41 5.09 -12.81
N THR A 21 -0.54 6.03 -12.80
CA THR A 21 -0.31 7.44 -12.48
C THR A 21 -0.19 7.71 -10.98
N ASP A 22 -0.58 6.75 -10.15
CA ASP A 22 -0.76 6.92 -8.72
C ASP A 22 0.11 5.96 -7.90
N VAL A 23 1.13 5.36 -8.53
CA VAL A 23 2.13 4.52 -7.86
C VAL A 23 2.93 5.40 -6.90
N PRO A 24 2.96 5.07 -5.60
CA PRO A 24 3.73 5.82 -4.61
C PRO A 24 5.23 5.68 -4.83
N LYS A 25 6.01 6.60 -4.27
CA LYS A 25 7.47 6.53 -4.30
C LYS A 25 7.97 5.59 -3.22
N VAL A 26 9.20 5.08 -3.41
CA VAL A 26 9.92 4.34 -2.37
C VAL A 26 10.01 5.20 -1.10
N TYR A 27 9.79 4.57 0.05
CA TYR A 27 9.70 5.18 1.38
C TYR A 27 8.42 6.01 1.67
N ASP A 28 7.43 5.99 0.77
CA ASP A 28 6.11 6.53 1.09
C ASP A 28 5.38 5.60 2.07
N ALA A 29 4.66 6.19 3.02
CA ALA A 29 3.84 5.47 3.97
C ALA A 29 2.42 5.27 3.44
N LEU A 30 1.95 4.01 3.44
CA LEU A 30 0.58 3.63 3.09
C LEU A 30 -0.18 3.24 4.35
N LYS A 31 -1.35 3.86 4.57
CA LYS A 31 -2.22 3.54 5.71
C LYS A 31 -3.29 2.54 5.29
N VAL A 32 -3.47 1.51 6.10
CA VAL A 32 -4.57 0.57 5.92
C VAL A 32 -5.80 1.12 6.63
N GLU A 33 -6.83 1.47 5.85
CA GLU A 33 -8.06 2.09 6.35
C GLU A 33 -8.72 1.24 7.44
N GLY A 34 -9.14 1.88 8.52
CA GLY A 34 -9.78 1.20 9.66
C GLY A 34 -8.81 0.49 10.62
N THR A 35 -7.49 0.67 10.47
CA THR A 35 -6.47 0.09 11.35
C THR A 35 -5.37 1.11 11.70
N GLU A 36 -4.54 0.77 12.69
CA GLU A 36 -3.32 1.53 13.01
C GLU A 36 -2.10 1.09 12.17
N ILE A 37 -2.28 0.14 11.24
CA ILE A 37 -1.20 -0.44 10.46
C ILE A 37 -0.73 0.55 9.38
N THR A 38 0.59 0.70 9.29
CA THR A 38 1.27 1.47 8.25
C THR A 38 2.21 0.55 7.49
N LEU A 39 2.12 0.58 6.16
CA LEU A 39 3.01 -0.12 5.24
C LEU A 39 3.98 0.89 4.61
N GLU A 40 5.20 0.45 4.32
CA GLU A 40 6.21 1.25 3.63
C GLU A 40 6.46 0.65 2.24
N VAL A 41 6.66 1.52 1.25
CA VAL A 41 6.92 1.16 -0.16
C VAL A 41 8.39 0.91 -0.43
#